data_AF-A0A7X8Q199-F1
#
_entry.id   AF-A0A7X8Q199-F1
#
_cell.length_a   1.000
_cell.length_b   1.000
_cell.length_c   1.000
_cell.angle_alpha   90.00
_cell.angle_beta   90.00
_cell.angle_gamma   90.00
#
_symmetry.space_group_name_H-M   'P 1'
#
loop_
_entity.id
_entity.type
_entity.pdbx_description
1 polymer ?
#
loop_
_entity_poly.entity_id
_entity_poly.type
_entity_poly.pdbx_seq_one_letter_code
_entity_poly.pdbx_strand_id
1 'polypeptide(L)'
;MKWALCGGVGKIFCKDEYNLKAMIFQCFIKTRVIVVYIVLIIISLIFFDKRGNIVIGLTCGSVFGILKYIGTSRLISNILLLGEKNFSLLKMFVKFLSTQTLTVLFMAVSISINKWSFLGVVAGILIIPLIILINSLTEALGLSHNNFQ
;
A
#
# COMPACT_ATOMS: atom_id res chain seq x y z
N MET A 1 22.93 -10.80 -13.40
CA MET A 1 23.71 -9.85 -14.23
C MET A 1 23.36 -10.07 -15.70
N LYS A 2 22.47 -9.25 -16.27
CA LYS A 2 22.22 -9.22 -17.73
C LYS A 2 21.98 -7.76 -18.13
N TRP A 3 23.06 -6.99 -18.12
CA TRP A 3 23.10 -5.68 -18.74
C TRP A 3 23.53 -5.89 -20.19
N ALA A 4 22.59 -5.86 -21.13
CA ALA A 4 22.95 -5.82 -22.54
C ALA A 4 21.87 -5.09 -23.36
N LEU A 5 22.31 -4.00 -23.97
CA LEU A 5 21.80 -3.41 -25.21
C LEU A 5 20.49 -2.60 -25.11
N CYS A 6 20.63 -1.32 -24.74
CA CYS A 6 19.65 -0.27 -25.04
C CYS A 6 20.31 0.88 -25.82
N GLY A 7 20.61 0.63 -27.09
CA GLY A 7 20.86 1.70 -28.06
C GLY A 7 19.51 2.29 -28.52
N GLY A 8 19.40 3.63 -28.52
CA GLY A 8 18.39 4.47 -29.18
C GLY A 8 16.91 4.05 -29.14
N VAL A 9 16.57 2.97 -29.84
CA VAL A 9 15.22 2.40 -30.02
C VAL A 9 14.80 1.50 -28.85
N GLY A 10 15.75 0.87 -28.16
CA GLY A 10 15.47 -0.02 -27.01
C GLY A 10 14.93 0.70 -25.76
N LYS A 11 15.18 2.00 -25.62
CA LYS A 11 14.66 2.80 -24.49
C LYS A 11 13.15 2.99 -24.55
N ILE A 12 12.54 2.96 -25.73
CA ILE A 12 11.09 3.11 -25.90
C ILE A 12 10.42 1.77 -25.55
N PHE A 13 10.94 0.67 -26.09
CA PHE A 13 10.42 -0.68 -25.84
C PHE A 13 10.50 -1.10 -24.37
N CYS A 14 11.62 -0.83 -23.70
CA CYS A 14 11.81 -1.12 -22.29
C CYS A 14 10.92 -0.23 -21.38
N LYS A 15 10.60 0.99 -21.84
CA LYS A 15 9.70 1.91 -21.14
C LYS A 15 8.23 1.51 -21.30
N ASP A 16 7.83 1.03 -22.46
CA ASP A 16 6.47 0.53 -22.70
C ASP A 16 6.20 -0.81 -21.98
N GLU A 17 7.19 -1.71 -21.92
CA GLU A 17 7.08 -2.96 -21.15
C GLU A 17 7.02 -2.70 -19.64
N TYR A 18 7.80 -1.74 -19.13
CA TYR A 18 7.74 -1.33 -17.72
C TYR A 18 6.40 -0.64 -17.37
N ASN A 19 5.89 0.22 -18.26
CA ASN A 19 4.59 0.87 -18.08
C ASN A 19 3.44 -0.14 -18.08
N LEU A 20 3.51 -1.17 -18.94
CA LEU A 20 2.52 -2.25 -19.00
C LEU A 20 2.55 -3.10 -17.71
N LYS A 21 3.72 -3.55 -17.27
CA LYS A 21 3.85 -4.30 -15.99
C LYS A 21 3.38 -3.46 -14.78
N ALA A 22 3.70 -2.16 -14.76
CA ALA A 22 3.24 -1.25 -13.70
C ALA A 22 1.71 -1.05 -13.71
N MET A 23 1.09 -0.92 -14.88
CA MET A 23 -0.36 -0.77 -15.02
C MET A 23 -1.09 -2.06 -14.60
N ILE A 24 -0.58 -3.23 -14.96
CA ILE A 24 -1.13 -4.53 -14.53
C ILE A 24 -1.03 -4.68 -13.01
N PHE A 25 0.13 -4.37 -12.42
CA PHE A 25 0.33 -4.43 -10.96
C PHE A 25 -0.59 -3.46 -10.21
N GLN A 26 -0.75 -2.23 -10.70
CA GLN A 26 -1.68 -1.27 -10.10
C GLN A 26 -3.13 -1.74 -10.20
N CYS A 27 -3.55 -2.29 -11.35
CA CYS A 27 -4.90 -2.83 -11.53
C CYS A 27 -5.16 -4.03 -10.60
N PHE A 28 -4.16 -4.89 -10.45
CA PHE A 28 -4.21 -6.06 -9.56
C PHE A 28 -4.34 -5.66 -8.09
N ILE A 29 -3.51 -4.72 -7.61
CA ILE A 29 -3.62 -4.21 -6.24
C ILE A 29 -4.95 -3.48 -6.04
N LYS A 30 -5.37 -2.62 -6.97
CA LYS A 30 -6.63 -1.87 -6.87
C LYS A 30 -7.83 -2.82 -6.71
N THR A 31 -7.88 -3.87 -7.53
CA THR A 31 -8.96 -4.86 -7.49
C THR A 31 -9.01 -5.57 -6.13
N ARG A 32 -7.86 -6.03 -5.62
CA ARG A 32 -7.78 -6.70 -4.31
C ARG A 32 -8.14 -5.77 -3.15
N VAL A 33 -7.72 -4.50 -3.21
CA VAL A 33 -8.08 -3.49 -2.20
C VAL A 33 -9.59 -3.29 -2.16
N ILE A 34 -10.24 -3.15 -3.32
CA ILE A 34 -11.70 -2.98 -3.40
C ILE A 34 -12.42 -4.21 -2.85
N VAL A 35 -12.00 -5.41 -3.23
CA VAL A 35 -12.63 -6.66 -2.77
C VAL A 35 -12.52 -6.80 -1.25
N VAL A 36 -11.31 -6.66 -0.69
CA VAL A 36 -11.09 -6.75 0.77
C VAL A 36 -11.86 -5.67 1.52
N TYR A 37 -11.91 -4.45 0.97
CA TYR A 37 -12.65 -3.34 1.55
C TYR A 37 -14.17 -3.63 1.60
N ILE A 38 -14.76 -4.15 0.52
CA ILE A 38 -16.18 -4.53 0.50
C ILE A 38 -16.47 -5.64 1.51
N VAL A 39 -15.62 -6.67 1.58
CA VAL A 39 -15.76 -7.76 2.57
C VAL A 39 -15.72 -7.21 4.00
N LEU A 40 -14.79 -6.30 4.30
CA LEU A 40 -14.69 -5.66 5.61
C LEU A 40 -15.93 -4.82 5.95
N ILE A 41 -16.51 -4.11 4.98
CA ILE A 41 -17.78 -3.40 5.17
C ILE A 41 -18.89 -4.38 5.53
N ILE A 42 -19.06 -5.45 4.77
CA ILE A 42 -20.13 -6.43 5.00
C ILE A 42 -20.01 -7.05 6.39
N ILE A 43 -18.82 -7.49 6.78
CA ILE A 43 -18.55 -8.01 8.12
C ILE A 43 -18.87 -6.96 9.18
N SER A 44 -18.45 -5.70 8.96
CA SER A 44 -18.70 -4.60 9.90
C SER A 44 -20.18 -4.29 10.09
N LEU A 45 -21.01 -4.47 9.05
CA LEU A 45 -22.45 -4.26 9.13
C LEU A 45 -23.17 -5.39 9.86
N ILE A 46 -22.65 -6.62 9.78
CA ILE A 46 -23.27 -7.80 10.41
C ILE A 46 -22.92 -7.88 11.90
N PHE A 47 -21.65 -7.66 12.27
CA PHE A 47 -21.14 -7.94 13.62
C PHE A 47 -21.32 -6.81 14.63
N PHE A 48 -21.55 -5.57 14.20
CA PHE A 48 -21.50 -4.42 15.11
C PHE A 48 -22.78 -3.60 15.13
N ASP A 49 -23.20 -3.18 16.33
CA ASP A 49 -24.38 -2.34 16.52
C ASP A 49 -24.17 -0.90 16.01
N LYS A 50 -22.99 -0.32 16.23
CA LYS A 50 -22.66 1.06 15.80
C LYS A 50 -22.06 1.10 14.39
N ARG A 51 -22.80 0.52 13.43
CA ARG A 51 -22.43 0.32 12.02
C ARG A 51 -21.82 1.55 11.35
N GLY A 52 -22.47 2.71 11.49
CA GLY A 52 -22.03 3.95 10.83
C GLY A 52 -20.64 4.41 11.26
N ASN A 53 -20.33 4.33 12.55
CA ASN A 53 -19.05 4.82 13.08
C ASN A 53 -17.87 3.95 12.63
N ILE A 54 -18.09 2.63 12.52
CA ILE A 54 -17.06 1.70 12.02
C ILE A 54 -16.82 1.91 10.54
N VAL A 55 -17.89 2.07 9.75
CA VAL A 55 -17.76 2.32 8.31
C VAL A 55 -17.03 3.65 8.05
N ILE A 56 -17.34 4.71 8.80
CA ILE A 56 -16.59 5.99 8.72
C ILE A 56 -15.13 5.82 9.12
N GLY A 57 -14.86 5.05 10.18
CA GLY A 57 -13.49 4.73 10.57
C GLY A 57 -12.75 3.97 9.46
N LEU A 58 -13.41 2.97 8.87
CA LEU A 58 -12.87 2.11 7.82
C LEU A 58 -12.59 2.90 6.53
N THR A 59 -13.50 3.77 6.11
CA THR A 59 -13.31 4.64 4.94
C THR A 59 -12.10 5.55 5.18
N CYS A 60 -12.07 6.29 6.30
CA CYS A 60 -10.98 7.19 6.65
C CYS A 60 -9.63 6.48 6.79
N GLY A 61 -9.61 5.32 7.46
CA GLY A 61 -8.41 4.49 7.61
C GLY A 61 -7.88 3.96 6.28
N SER A 62 -8.77 3.50 5.39
CA SER A 62 -8.38 2.99 4.06
C SER A 62 -7.78 4.09 3.18
N VAL A 63 -8.38 5.28 3.15
CA VAL A 63 -7.86 6.44 2.41
C VAL A 63 -6.49 6.85 2.96
N PHE A 64 -6.34 6.93 4.29
CA PHE A 64 -5.06 7.23 4.91
C PHE A 64 -4.01 6.16 4.62
N GLY A 65 -4.39 4.89 4.66
CA GLY A 65 -3.54 3.75 4.30
C GLY A 65 -3.03 3.83 2.85
N ILE A 66 -3.90 4.18 1.90
CA ILE A 66 -3.54 4.38 0.49
C ILE A 66 -2.56 5.54 0.34
N LEU A 67 -2.82 6.68 0.96
CA LEU A 67 -1.93 7.84 0.92
C LEU A 67 -0.54 7.51 1.51
N LYS A 68 -0.52 6.80 2.64
CA LYS A 68 0.71 6.30 3.27
C LYS A 68 1.47 5.38 2.31
N TYR A 69 0.80 4.42 1.69
CA TYR A 69 1.41 3.49 0.74
C TYR A 69 2.01 4.20 -0.48
N ILE A 70 1.29 5.14 -1.09
CA ILE A 70 1.79 5.94 -2.21
C ILE A 70 3.01 6.77 -1.79
N GLY A 71 2.98 7.35 -0.59
CA GLY A 71 4.11 8.06 -0.02
C GLY A 71 5.34 7.17 0.12
N THR A 72 5.18 5.99 0.72
CA THR A 72 6.27 5.03 0.95
C THR A 72 6.80 4.43 -0.36
N SER A 73 5.94 4.08 -1.31
CA SER A 73 6.36 3.50 -2.60
C SER A 73 7.18 4.48 -3.44
N ARG A 74 6.83 5.78 -3.42
CA ARG A 74 7.63 6.84 -4.04
C ARG A 74 8.99 7.00 -3.38
N LEU A 75 9.08 6.84 -2.06
CA LEU A 75 10.37 6.87 -1.37
C LEU A 75 11.23 5.69 -1.80
N ILE A 76 10.70 4.47 -1.80
CA ILE A 76 11.42 3.26 -2.22
C ILE A 76 11.85 3.37 -3.70
N SER A 77 10.99 3.89 -4.57
CA SER A 77 11.32 4.08 -5.99
C SER A 77 12.47 5.08 -6.17
N ASN A 78 12.45 6.19 -5.43
CA ASN A 78 13.53 7.16 -5.45
C ASN A 78 14.86 6.58 -4.92
N ILE A 79 14.81 5.68 -3.93
CA ILE A 79 15.99 4.95 -3.43
C ILE A 79 16.63 4.12 -4.55
N LEU A 80 15.82 3.31 -5.21
CA LEU A 80 16.28 2.40 -6.26
C LEU A 80 16.88 3.16 -7.46
N LEU A 81 16.37 4.36 -7.75
CA LEU A 81 16.85 5.19 -8.86
C LEU A 81 18.10 6.02 -8.55
N LEU A 82 18.32 6.44 -7.29
CA LEU A 82 19.38 7.39 -6.93
C LEU A 82 20.76 6.77 -6.68
N GLY A 83 20.92 5.44 -6.76
CA GLY A 83 22.19 4.71 -6.77
C GLY A 83 23.33 5.28 -5.90
N GLU A 84 23.51 4.73 -4.68
CA GLU A 84 24.60 4.90 -3.67
C GLU A 84 25.25 6.27 -3.42
N LYS A 85 25.58 7.07 -4.44
CA LYS A 85 26.48 8.23 -4.35
C LYS A 85 25.92 9.48 -3.67
N ASN A 86 24.61 9.62 -3.51
CA ASN A 86 23.96 10.77 -2.86
C ASN A 86 22.79 10.34 -1.94
N PHE A 87 22.94 9.19 -1.29
CA PHE A 87 21.89 8.58 -0.49
C PHE A 87 21.82 9.20 0.92
N SER A 88 20.91 10.15 1.14
CA SER A 88 20.69 10.70 2.48
C SER A 88 19.76 9.80 3.30
N LEU A 89 20.35 8.78 3.95
CA LEU A 89 19.67 7.89 4.92
C LEU A 89 18.85 8.68 5.95
N LEU A 90 19.42 9.76 6.46
CA LEU A 90 18.80 10.62 7.48
C LEU A 90 17.50 11.24 6.98
N LYS A 91 17.48 11.76 5.75
CA LYS A 91 16.28 12.36 5.15
C LYS A 91 15.14 11.35 5.01
N MET A 92 15.45 10.09 4.73
CA MET A 92 14.47 9.01 4.66
C MET A 92 13.97 8.57 6.02
N PHE A 93 14.89 8.41 6.98
CA PHE A 93 14.55 8.04 8.35
C PHE A 93 13.59 9.09 8.96
N VAL A 94 13.88 10.37 8.77
CA VAL A 94 13.00 11.47 9.20
C VAL A 94 11.63 11.40 8.52
N LYS A 95 11.58 11.12 7.21
CA LYS A 95 10.31 11.00 6.48
C LYS A 95 9.48 9.79 6.92
N PHE A 96 10.15 8.67 7.18
CA PHE A 96 9.52 7.46 7.71
C PHE A 96 8.95 7.72 9.11
N LEU A 97 9.75 8.29 10.01
CA LEU A 97 9.31 8.68 11.36
C LEU A 97 8.13 9.65 11.30
N SER A 98 8.20 10.70 10.48
CA SER A 98 7.10 11.64 10.30
C SER A 98 5.80 10.95 9.87
N THR A 99 5.90 9.97 8.97
CA THR A 99 4.73 9.18 8.52
C THR A 99 4.16 8.31 9.65
N GLN A 100 5.02 7.74 10.51
CA GLN A 100 4.57 6.98 11.67
C GLN A 100 3.93 7.89 12.72
N THR A 101 4.53 9.04 13.02
CA THR A 101 3.95 10.06 13.91
C THR A 101 2.58 10.49 13.42
N LEU A 102 2.41 10.74 12.13
CA LEU A 102 1.10 11.08 11.55
C LEU A 102 0.09 9.93 11.70
N THR A 103 0.54 8.68 11.54
CA THR A 103 -0.32 7.49 11.74
C THR A 103 -0.78 7.40 13.20
N VAL A 104 0.13 7.59 14.16
CA VAL A 104 -0.19 7.56 15.60
C VAL A 104 -1.13 8.70 15.96
N LEU A 105 -0.90 9.91 15.45
CA LEU A 105 -1.78 11.06 15.68
C LEU A 105 -3.19 10.79 15.15
N PHE A 106 -3.29 10.25 13.94
CA PHE A 106 -4.58 9.89 13.33
C PHE A 106 -5.33 8.84 14.16
N MET A 107 -4.62 7.83 14.65
CA MET A 107 -5.15 6.82 15.57
C MET A 107 -5.60 7.42 16.91
N ALA A 108 -4.82 8.35 17.49
CA ALA A 108 -5.14 9.04 18.74
C ALA A 108 -6.39 9.95 18.61
N VAL A 109 -6.56 10.61 17.47
CA VAL A 109 -7.78 11.38 17.19
C VAL A 109 -8.98 10.44 17.05
N SER A 110 -8.82 9.32 16.34
CA SER A 110 -9.91 8.37 16.13
C SER A 110 -10.41 7.72 17.44
N ILE A 111 -9.49 7.34 18.34
CA ILE A 111 -9.88 6.77 19.65
C ILE A 111 -10.58 7.78 20.56
N SER A 112 -10.21 9.06 20.45
CA SER A 112 -10.83 10.15 21.21
C SER A 112 -12.29 10.40 20.78
N ILE A 113 -12.63 10.10 19.51
CA ILE A 113 -14.00 10.22 19.00
C ILE A 113 -14.82 9.01 19.45
N ASN A 114 -14.38 7.80 19.10
CA ASN A 114 -15.09 6.56 19.43
C ASN A 114 -14.19 5.34 19.23
N LYS A 115 -14.19 4.41 20.20
CA LYS A 115 -13.50 3.11 20.11
C LYS A 115 -13.85 2.33 18.84
N TRP A 116 -15.10 2.40 18.39
CA TRP A 116 -15.56 1.73 17.17
C TRP A 116 -14.99 2.37 15.90
N SER A 117 -14.90 3.70 15.86
CA SER A 117 -14.24 4.42 14.75
C SER A 117 -12.76 4.09 14.70
N PHE A 118 -12.11 4.00 15.86
CA PHE A 118 -10.72 3.57 15.98
C PHE A 118 -10.48 2.18 15.40
N LEU A 119 -11.31 1.20 15.75
CA LEU A 119 -11.23 -0.15 15.17
C LEU A 119 -11.37 -0.12 13.65
N GLY A 120 -12.32 0.66 13.13
CA GLY A 120 -12.47 0.89 11.69
C GLY A 120 -11.21 1.48 11.06
N VAL A 121 -10.62 2.53 11.67
CA VAL A 121 -9.40 3.17 11.19
C VAL A 121 -8.23 2.19 11.15
N VAL A 122 -8.01 1.44 12.23
CA VAL A 122 -6.94 0.45 12.32
C VAL A 122 -7.11 -0.63 11.25
N ALA A 123 -8.33 -1.17 11.10
CA ALA A 123 -8.63 -2.16 10.07
C ALA A 123 -8.37 -1.58 8.65
N GLY A 124 -8.80 -0.34 8.39
CA GLY A 124 -8.63 0.34 7.11
C GLY A 124 -7.16 0.56 6.74
N ILE A 125 -6.32 0.99 7.70
CA ILE A 125 -4.87 1.19 7.47
C ILE A 125 -4.17 -0.13 7.15
N LEU A 126 -4.63 -1.24 7.75
CA LEU A 126 -4.03 -2.56 7.59
C LEU A 126 -4.43 -3.28 6.29
N ILE A 127 -5.40 -2.77 5.51
CA ILE A 127 -5.84 -3.40 4.25
C ILE A 127 -4.68 -3.63 3.29
N ILE A 128 -3.86 -2.61 3.04
CA ILE A 128 -2.76 -2.71 2.08
C ILE A 128 -1.65 -3.67 2.57
N PRO A 129 -1.14 -3.52 3.81
CA PRO A 129 -0.19 -4.49 4.38
C PRO A 129 -0.70 -5.93 4.31
N LEU A 130 -1.98 -6.15 4.62
CA LEU A 130 -2.59 -7.48 4.58
C LEU A 130 -2.60 -8.05 3.17
N ILE A 131 -2.95 -7.26 2.15
CA ILE A 131 -2.96 -7.70 0.75
C ILE A 131 -1.55 -8.06 0.28
N ILE A 132 -0.56 -7.24 0.63
CA ILE A 132 0.85 -7.51 0.29
C ILE A 132 1.32 -8.79 0.98
N LEU A 133 0.97 -8.97 2.25
CA LEU A 133 1.30 -10.18 3.00
C LEU A 133 0.67 -11.44 2.39
N ILE A 134 -0.63 -11.41 2.08
CA ILE A 134 -1.33 -12.53 1.45
C ILE A 134 -0.68 -12.86 0.10
N ASN A 135 -0.36 -11.86 -0.71
CA ASN A 135 0.31 -12.08 -2.00
C ASN A 135 1.68 -12.73 -1.81
N SER A 136 2.51 -12.17 -0.92
CA SER A 136 3.85 -12.70 -0.61
C SER A 136 3.80 -14.13 -0.07
N LEU A 137 2.83 -14.44 0.81
CA LEU A 137 2.62 -15.80 1.32
C LEU A 137 2.17 -16.76 0.22
N THR A 138 1.23 -16.35 -0.64
CA THR A 138 0.71 -17.21 -1.71
C THR A 138 1.79 -17.52 -2.76
N GLU A 139 2.68 -16.55 -3.01
CA GLU A 139 3.86 -16.71 -3.85
C GLU A 139 4.90 -17.63 -3.19
N ALA A 140 5.21 -17.42 -1.91
CA ALA A 140 6.13 -18.28 -1.15
C ALA A 140 5.65 -19.73 -1.03
N LEU A 141 4.33 -19.96 -1.00
CA LEU A 141 3.71 -21.29 -0.98
C LEU A 141 3.59 -21.93 -2.37
N GLY A 142 4.01 -21.25 -3.44
CA GLY A 142 3.94 -21.75 -4.82
C GLY A 142 2.52 -21.93 -5.37
N LEU A 143 1.49 -21.54 -4.61
CA LEU A 143 0.07 -21.62 -4.99
C LEU A 143 -0.31 -20.57 -6.03
N SER A 144 0.53 -19.55 -6.21
CA SER A 144 0.30 -18.44 -7.11
C SER A 144 1.47 -18.26 -8.08
N HIS A 145 1.29 -18.72 -9.31
CA HIS A 145 2.08 -18.31 -10.48
C HIS A 145 1.65 -16.90 -10.93
N ASN A 146 1.71 -15.91 -10.04
CA ASN A 146 1.56 -14.52 -10.47
C ASN A 146 2.89 -14.14 -11.11
N ASN A 147 2.95 -14.14 -12.44
CA ASN A 147 4.11 -13.74 -13.26
C ASN A 147 4.45 -12.24 -13.05
N PHE A 148 4.94 -11.87 -11.86
CA PHE A 148 5.57 -10.58 -11.60
C PHE A 148 7.09 -10.61 -11.80
N GLN A 149 7.62 -11.72 -12.31
CA GLN A 149 9.00 -11.82 -12.80
C GLN A 149 9.13 -11.25 -14.23
#